data_AF-A0A9N9HR81-F1
#
_entry.id   AF-A0A9N9HR81-F1
#
_cell.length_a   1.000
_cell.length_b   1.000
_cell.length_c   1.000
_cell.angle_alpha   90.00
_cell.angle_beta   90.00
_cell.angle_gamma   90.00
#
_symmetry.space_group_name_H-M   'P 1'
#
loop_
_entity.id
_entity.type
_entity.pdbx_description
1 polymer ?
#
loop_
_entity_poly.entity_id
_entity_poly.type
_entity_poly.pdbx_seq_one_letter_code
_entity_poly.pdbx_strand_id
1 'polypeptide(L)'
;MFFTTIGTLKWSSFFSDLRASPDIFLGIEMMHCNYYRNLWWEKGEFNEKAKWDEVTIPYVLAKGITLEDYEERVDKFKIHGCWEWSNGKVIIYELLSESHKVCIGLITKEIIKSCINADGTDAEVYSYGSTRTHADSSAKEADDSFRPEKSAVTSPNGSDGK
;
A
#
# COMPACT_ATOMS: atom_id res chain seq x y z
N MET A 1 -53.25 -12.11 45.70
CA MET A 1 -53.46 -10.79 45.05
C MET A 1 -52.68 -9.78 45.88
N PHE A 2 -51.61 -9.11 45.46
CA PHE A 2 -51.06 -8.80 44.15
C PHE A 2 -49.52 -8.83 44.21
N PHE A 3 -48.89 -9.27 43.12
CA PHE A 3 -47.48 -9.02 42.79
C PHE A 3 -47.29 -7.57 42.31
N THR A 4 -46.02 -7.19 42.05
CA THR A 4 -45.47 -6.04 41.27
C THR A 4 -44.80 -4.96 42.16
N THR A 5 -43.60 -4.43 41.87
CA THR A 5 -42.80 -4.43 40.63
C THR A 5 -41.32 -4.19 40.95
N ILE A 6 -40.42 -5.00 40.39
CA ILE A 6 -38.98 -4.66 40.29
C ILE A 6 -38.87 -3.53 39.27
N GLY A 7 -38.24 -2.43 39.67
CA GLY A 7 -38.05 -1.24 38.84
C GLY A 7 -37.42 -1.60 37.50
N THR A 8 -38.12 -1.24 36.43
CA THR A 8 -37.64 -1.28 35.06
C THR A 8 -36.46 -0.33 34.91
N LEU A 9 -35.24 -0.85 34.94
CA LEU A 9 -34.07 -0.16 34.40
C LEU A 9 -34.37 0.15 32.94
N LYS A 10 -34.48 1.45 32.65
CA LYS A 10 -34.84 2.00 31.34
C LYS A 10 -33.66 1.75 30.39
N TRP A 11 -33.73 0.65 29.63
CA TRP A 11 -32.75 0.25 28.60
C TRP A 11 -32.39 1.37 27.62
N SER A 12 -33.28 2.35 27.42
CA SER A 12 -33.01 3.53 26.58
C SER A 12 -31.92 4.44 27.14
N SER A 13 -31.74 4.52 28.47
CA SER A 13 -30.71 5.39 29.08
C SER A 13 -29.29 4.84 28.85
N PHE A 14 -29.12 3.53 28.88
CA PHE A 14 -27.82 2.88 28.67
C PHE A 14 -27.27 3.10 27.23
N PHE A 15 -28.15 3.11 26.22
CA PHE A 15 -27.78 3.44 24.84
C PHE A 15 -27.63 4.94 24.58
N SER A 16 -28.15 5.80 25.46
CA SER A 16 -28.00 7.25 25.39
C SER A 16 -26.61 7.67 25.88
N ASP A 17 -26.14 7.06 26.96
CA ASP A 17 -24.82 7.32 27.55
C ASP A 17 -23.66 6.81 26.68
N LEU A 18 -23.86 5.72 25.92
CA LEU A 18 -22.86 5.23 24.96
C LEU A 18 -22.62 6.21 23.78
N ARG A 19 -23.59 7.08 23.49
CA ARG A 19 -23.48 8.13 22.47
C ARG A 19 -22.81 9.41 22.96
N ALA A 20 -22.53 9.51 24.27
CA ALA A 20 -22.01 10.71 24.91
C ALA A 20 -20.49 10.70 25.12
N SER A 21 -19.78 9.63 24.74
CA SER A 21 -18.33 9.54 24.84
C SER A 21 -17.68 9.60 23.44
N PRO A 22 -17.11 10.75 23.05
CA PRO A 22 -16.38 10.90 21.79
C PRO A 22 -15.28 9.85 21.63
N ASP A 23 -14.64 9.46 22.73
CA ASP A 23 -13.53 8.50 22.74
C ASP A 23 -13.98 7.09 22.37
N ILE A 24 -15.18 6.66 22.81
CA ILE A 24 -15.74 5.35 22.44
C ILE A 24 -16.15 5.35 20.96
N PHE A 25 -16.73 6.44 20.48
CA PHE A 25 -17.11 6.57 19.07
C PHE A 25 -15.88 6.55 18.15
N LEU A 26 -14.85 7.33 18.48
CA LEU A 26 -13.55 7.33 17.78
C LEU A 26 -12.89 5.94 17.79
N GLY A 27 -12.96 5.22 18.92
CA GLY A 27 -12.44 3.87 19.03
C GLY A 27 -13.16 2.86 18.13
N ILE A 28 -14.50 2.92 18.03
CA ILE A 28 -15.30 2.06 17.16
C ILE A 28 -15.03 2.39 15.68
N GLU A 29 -14.95 3.68 15.34
CA GLU A 29 -14.67 4.14 13.99
C GLU A 29 -13.28 3.69 13.51
N MET A 30 -12.25 3.85 14.35
CA MET A 30 -10.90 3.35 14.07
C MET A 30 -10.87 1.83 13.84
N MET A 31 -11.59 1.05 14.65
CA MET A 31 -11.68 -0.41 14.43
C MET A 31 -12.31 -0.73 13.07
N HIS A 32 -13.34 0.02 12.68
CA HIS A 32 -14.04 -0.19 11.42
C HIS A 32 -13.15 0.18 10.22
N CYS A 33 -12.41 1.29 10.29
CA CYS A 33 -11.44 1.65 9.25
C CYS A 33 -10.33 0.60 9.15
N ASN A 34 -9.77 0.15 10.27
CA ASN A 34 -8.71 -0.87 10.27
C ASN A 34 -9.17 -2.20 9.64
N TYR A 35 -10.43 -2.60 9.86
CA TYR A 35 -11.01 -3.75 9.17
C TYR A 35 -10.94 -3.58 7.64
N TYR A 36 -11.40 -2.45 7.11
CA TYR A 36 -11.36 -2.18 5.67
C TYR A 36 -9.93 -2.03 5.12
N ARG A 37 -8.98 -1.50 5.91
CA ARG A 37 -7.57 -1.42 5.52
C ARG A 37 -6.98 -2.82 5.37
N ASN A 38 -7.27 -3.72 6.32
CA ASN A 38 -6.77 -5.09 6.29
C ASN A 38 -7.30 -5.91 5.11
N LEU A 39 -8.50 -5.62 4.60
CA LEU A 39 -9.01 -6.27 3.39
C LEU A 39 -8.10 -6.05 2.18
N TRP A 40 -7.38 -4.93 2.13
CA TRP A 40 -6.44 -4.69 1.04
C TRP A 40 -5.31 -5.72 1.07
N TRP A 41 -4.75 -6.02 2.25
CA TRP A 41 -3.75 -7.07 2.40
C TRP A 41 -4.33 -8.49 2.21
N GLU A 42 -5.47 -8.77 2.83
CA GLU A 42 -6.05 -10.11 2.87
C GLU A 42 -6.63 -10.57 1.54
N LYS A 43 -7.24 -9.65 0.79
CA LYS A 43 -8.02 -9.95 -0.41
C LYS A 43 -7.62 -9.15 -1.64
N GLY A 44 -6.70 -8.19 -1.51
CA GLY A 44 -6.39 -7.23 -2.56
C GLY A 44 -7.48 -6.17 -2.76
N GLU A 45 -8.45 -6.06 -1.84
CA GLU A 45 -9.60 -5.16 -1.97
C GLU A 45 -9.30 -3.77 -1.39
N PHE A 46 -9.07 -2.79 -2.27
CA PHE A 46 -8.99 -1.38 -1.87
C PHE A 46 -10.39 -0.83 -1.59
N ASN A 47 -10.61 -0.27 -0.40
CA ASN A 47 -11.94 0.16 0.05
C ASN A 47 -11.96 1.62 0.50
N GLU A 48 -12.91 2.41 0.00
CA GLU A 48 -13.09 3.83 0.38
C GLU A 48 -13.48 4.01 1.85
N LYS A 49 -14.17 3.03 2.45
CA LYS A 49 -14.54 3.06 3.88
C LYS A 49 -13.33 2.96 4.81
N ALA A 50 -12.17 2.66 4.28
CA ALA A 50 -10.92 2.65 5.02
C ALA A 50 -10.40 4.06 5.33
N LYS A 51 -11.03 5.12 4.77
CA LYS A 51 -10.68 6.53 4.99
C LYS A 51 -9.19 6.78 4.80
N TRP A 52 -8.71 6.41 3.61
CA TRP A 52 -7.29 6.42 3.27
C TRP A 52 -6.71 7.84 3.23
N ASP A 53 -7.54 8.83 2.98
CA ASP A 53 -7.24 10.27 3.05
C ASP A 53 -6.95 10.77 4.48
N GLU A 54 -7.47 10.10 5.50
CA GLU A 54 -7.20 10.41 6.91
C GLU A 54 -5.95 9.70 7.46
N VAL A 55 -5.33 8.81 6.67
CA VAL A 55 -4.17 8.01 7.11
C VAL A 55 -2.88 8.82 7.02
N THR A 56 -2.09 8.78 8.09
CA THR A 56 -0.70 9.25 8.04
C THR A 56 0.18 8.20 7.37
N ILE A 57 0.83 8.59 6.28
CA ILE A 57 1.74 7.78 5.50
C ILE A 57 3.20 8.09 5.94
N PRO A 58 4.12 7.10 6.00
CA PRO A 58 3.96 5.69 5.64
C PRO A 58 3.08 4.90 6.60
N TYR A 59 2.17 4.09 6.05
CA TYR A 59 1.24 3.27 6.83
C TYR A 59 1.64 1.80 6.84
N VAL A 60 1.69 1.18 8.02
CA VAL A 60 1.99 -0.25 8.15
C VAL A 60 0.70 -1.05 7.96
N LEU A 61 0.59 -1.69 6.81
CA LEU A 61 -0.57 -2.49 6.42
C LEU A 61 -0.59 -3.87 7.09
N ALA A 62 0.58 -4.53 7.16
CA ALA A 62 0.73 -5.84 7.77
C ALA A 62 2.11 -6.00 8.43
N LYS A 63 2.22 -6.91 9.42
CA LYS A 63 3.45 -7.19 10.17
C LYS A 63 3.67 -8.70 10.29
N GLY A 64 4.92 -9.11 10.44
CA GLY A 64 5.30 -10.52 10.55
C GLY A 64 5.18 -11.27 9.22
N ILE A 65 5.30 -10.55 8.11
CA ILE A 65 5.13 -11.10 6.75
C ILE A 65 6.50 -11.47 6.20
N THR A 66 6.67 -12.70 5.70
CA THR A 66 7.91 -13.09 5.01
C THR A 66 8.02 -12.39 3.66
N LEU A 67 9.22 -12.37 3.08
CA LEU A 67 9.38 -11.76 1.75
C LEU A 67 8.55 -12.54 0.70
N GLU A 68 8.58 -13.87 0.78
CA GLU A 68 7.87 -14.76 -0.13
C GLU A 68 6.35 -14.55 -0.09
N ASP A 69 5.76 -14.42 1.11
CA ASP A 69 4.32 -14.17 1.27
C ASP A 69 3.91 -12.80 0.68
N TYR A 70 4.80 -11.81 0.81
CA TYR A 70 4.59 -10.50 0.20
C TYR A 70 4.62 -10.58 -1.33
N GLU A 71 5.65 -11.21 -1.90
CA GLU A 71 5.79 -11.34 -3.36
C GLU A 71 4.62 -12.11 -3.97
N GLU A 72 4.25 -13.25 -3.38
CA GLU A 72 3.12 -14.05 -3.86
C GLU A 72 1.83 -13.21 -3.90
N ARG A 73 1.59 -12.41 -2.86
CA ARG A 73 0.37 -11.60 -2.77
C ARG A 73 0.37 -10.42 -3.70
N VAL A 74 1.48 -9.71 -3.84
CA VAL A 74 1.59 -8.60 -4.79
C VAL A 74 1.28 -9.09 -6.19
N ASP A 75 1.85 -10.23 -6.59
CA ASP A 75 1.67 -10.78 -7.93
C ASP A 75 0.26 -11.35 -8.12
N LYS A 76 -0.28 -12.03 -7.09
CA LYS A 76 -1.65 -12.56 -7.09
C LYS A 76 -2.70 -11.48 -7.25
N PHE A 77 -2.55 -10.37 -6.54
CA PHE A 77 -3.51 -9.26 -6.58
C PHE A 77 -3.16 -8.21 -7.63
N LYS A 78 -2.00 -8.31 -8.30
CA LYS A 78 -1.47 -7.34 -9.27
C LYS A 78 -1.35 -5.93 -8.69
N ILE A 79 -0.89 -5.84 -7.44
CA ILE A 79 -0.77 -4.57 -6.69
C ILE A 79 0.67 -4.07 -6.79
N HIS A 80 1.03 -3.55 -7.96
CA HIS A 80 2.36 -2.97 -8.19
C HIS A 80 2.39 -1.47 -7.87
N GLY A 81 3.48 -0.98 -7.29
CA GLY A 81 3.74 0.43 -6.97
C GLY A 81 3.00 0.96 -5.74
N CYS A 82 2.15 0.16 -5.09
CA CYS A 82 1.38 0.59 -3.90
C CYS A 82 1.95 0.07 -2.59
N TRP A 83 2.58 -1.11 -2.60
CA TRP A 83 3.07 -1.78 -1.40
C TRP A 83 4.57 -1.98 -1.50
N GLU A 84 5.26 -1.67 -0.42
CA GLU A 84 6.65 -2.04 -0.22
C GLU A 84 6.79 -2.98 0.97
N TRP A 85 7.79 -3.84 0.93
CA TRP A 85 8.14 -4.69 2.06
C TRP A 85 9.45 -4.24 2.69
N SER A 86 9.49 -4.18 4.02
CA SER A 86 10.71 -3.93 4.78
C SER A 86 10.65 -4.57 6.15
N ASN A 87 11.66 -5.38 6.49
CA ASN A 87 11.85 -5.95 7.82
C ASN A 87 10.57 -6.65 8.36
N GLY A 88 9.95 -7.47 7.52
CA GLY A 88 8.75 -8.21 7.86
C GLY A 88 7.46 -7.40 7.92
N LYS A 89 7.46 -6.18 7.36
CA LYS A 89 6.29 -5.28 7.34
C LYS A 89 5.95 -4.92 5.91
N VAL A 90 4.65 -4.88 5.62
CA VAL A 90 4.09 -4.32 4.39
C VAL A 90 3.70 -2.87 4.67
N ILE A 91 4.23 -1.96 3.87
CA ILE A 91 4.16 -0.52 4.08
C ILE A 91 3.59 0.12 2.81
N ILE A 92 2.65 1.04 3.01
CA ILE A 92 2.13 1.92 1.95
C ILE A 92 2.83 3.27 2.11
N TYR A 93 3.53 3.70 1.06
CA TYR A 93 4.24 4.99 1.01
C TYR A 93 3.50 6.05 0.20
N GLU A 94 2.62 5.64 -0.70
CA GLU A 94 1.77 6.55 -1.46
C GLU A 94 0.51 5.81 -1.92
N LEU A 95 -0.56 6.56 -2.12
CA LEU A 95 -1.77 6.08 -2.77
C LEU A 95 -1.79 6.63 -4.18
N LEU A 96 -1.83 5.75 -5.18
CA LEU A 96 -1.82 6.13 -6.59
C LEU A 96 -2.96 7.12 -6.88
N SER A 97 -2.60 8.37 -7.15
CA SER A 97 -3.52 9.40 -7.64
C SER A 97 -3.41 9.53 -9.15
N GLU A 98 -4.47 10.01 -9.81
CA GLU A 98 -4.40 10.30 -11.26
C GLU A 98 -3.34 11.36 -11.57
N SER A 99 -3.17 12.36 -10.69
CA SER A 99 -2.09 13.35 -10.81
C SER A 99 -0.70 12.73 -10.70
N HIS A 100 -0.52 11.72 -9.84
CA HIS A 100 0.75 11.01 -9.70
C HIS A 100 1.10 10.24 -10.98
N LYS A 101 0.14 9.50 -11.55
CA LYS A 101 0.34 8.81 -12.84
C LYS A 101 0.70 9.76 -13.97
N VAL A 102 0.01 10.91 -14.07
CA VAL A 102 0.31 11.93 -15.07
C VAL A 102 1.73 12.50 -14.86
N CYS A 103 2.12 12.74 -13.61
CA CYS A 103 3.44 13.26 -13.27
C CYS A 103 4.55 12.28 -13.68
N ILE A 104 4.41 10.98 -13.34
CA ILE A 104 5.32 9.92 -13.77
C ILE A 104 5.46 9.94 -15.28
N GLY A 105 4.35 9.92 -16.03
CA GLY A 105 4.38 9.92 -17.49
C GLY A 105 5.09 11.14 -18.10
N LEU A 106 4.96 12.32 -17.48
CA LEU A 106 5.68 13.52 -17.92
C LEU A 106 7.18 13.42 -17.64
N ILE A 107 7.57 12.91 -16.47
CA ILE A 107 8.98 12.70 -16.11
C ILE A 107 9.61 11.68 -17.06
N THR A 108 8.96 10.53 -17.25
CA THR A 108 9.39 9.47 -18.18
C THR A 108 9.60 10.04 -19.58
N LYS A 109 8.65 10.84 -20.08
CA LYS A 109 8.77 11.47 -21.40
C LYS A 109 10.01 12.36 -21.52
N GLU A 110 10.29 13.21 -20.53
CA GLU A 110 11.43 14.12 -20.58
C GLU A 110 12.77 13.36 -20.44
N ILE A 111 12.83 12.29 -19.65
CA ILE A 111 14.00 11.41 -19.57
C ILE A 111 14.28 10.78 -20.93
N ILE A 112 13.29 10.11 -21.54
CA ILE A 112 13.44 9.44 -22.84
C ILE A 112 13.85 10.45 -23.92
N LYS A 113 13.21 11.63 -23.96
CA LYS A 113 13.56 12.69 -24.91
C LYS A 113 15.00 13.19 -24.73
N SER A 114 15.49 13.28 -23.50
CA SER A 114 16.86 13.68 -23.20
C SER A 114 17.87 12.61 -23.64
N CYS A 115 17.44 11.35 -23.72
CA CYS A 115 18.24 10.21 -24.16
C CYS A 115 18.10 9.89 -25.65
N ILE A 116 17.40 10.72 -26.46
CA ILE A 116 17.12 10.43 -27.88
C ILE A 116 18.38 10.21 -28.73
N ASN A 117 19.52 10.79 -28.34
CA ASN A 117 20.79 10.58 -29.05
C ASN A 117 21.35 9.16 -28.87
N ALA A 118 20.86 8.41 -27.89
CA ALA A 118 21.22 7.02 -27.64
C ALA A 118 20.20 6.04 -28.25
N ASP A 119 19.15 6.54 -28.91
CA ASP A 119 18.12 5.72 -29.56
C ASP A 119 18.74 4.84 -30.67
N GLY A 120 18.45 3.55 -30.66
CA GLY A 120 19.04 2.56 -31.57
C GLY A 120 20.50 2.19 -31.29
N THR A 121 21.01 2.48 -30.09
CA THR A 121 22.37 2.10 -29.64
C THR A 121 22.31 1.18 -28.42
N ASP A 122 23.45 0.58 -28.05
CA ASP A 122 23.56 -0.24 -26.82
C ASP A 122 23.33 0.56 -25.51
N ALA A 123 23.29 1.88 -25.61
CA ALA A 123 22.95 2.81 -24.54
C ALA A 123 21.49 3.30 -24.58
N GLU A 124 20.64 2.77 -25.47
CA GLU A 124 19.22 3.13 -25.54
C GLU A 124 18.54 2.86 -24.19
N VAL A 125 17.85 3.86 -23.66
CA VAL A 125 17.23 3.80 -22.34
C VAL A 125 15.74 3.50 -22.47
N TYR A 126 15.29 2.46 -21.80
CA TYR A 126 13.87 2.11 -21.72
C TYR A 126 13.30 2.37 -20.34
N SER A 127 12.05 2.80 -20.29
CA SER A 127 11.20 2.78 -19.10
C SER A 127 10.57 1.38 -18.96
N TYR A 128 10.67 0.81 -17.76
CA TYR A 128 10.12 -0.50 -17.41
C TYR A 128 8.94 -0.39 -16.43
N GLY A 129 8.53 0.83 -16.08
CA GLY A 129 7.52 1.07 -15.07
C GLY A 129 8.00 0.67 -13.68
N SER A 130 7.04 0.36 -12.82
CA SER A 130 7.30 -0.05 -11.44
C SER A 130 7.94 -1.44 -11.40
N THR A 131 9.26 -1.47 -11.18
CA THR A 131 10.01 -2.72 -11.01
C THR A 131 10.38 -2.92 -9.55
N ARG A 132 10.27 -4.17 -9.09
CA ARG A 132 10.64 -4.56 -7.73
C ARG A 132 12.15 -4.76 -7.64
N THR A 133 12.75 -4.16 -6.62
CA THR A 133 14.17 -4.28 -6.30
C THR A 133 14.34 -4.83 -4.89
N HIS A 134 15.28 -5.77 -4.73
CA HIS A 134 15.58 -6.41 -3.46
C HIS A 134 16.91 -5.89 -2.92
N ALA A 135 16.89 -5.35 -1.70
CA ALA A 135 18.09 -4.93 -1.00
C ALA A 135 17.87 -5.01 0.51
N ASP A 136 18.86 -5.48 1.27
CA ASP A 136 18.92 -5.37 2.74
C ASP A 136 17.60 -5.65 3.48
N SER A 137 16.99 -6.81 3.23
CA SER A 137 15.69 -7.19 3.81
C SER A 137 14.56 -6.19 3.51
N SER A 138 14.56 -5.67 2.29
CA SER A 138 13.48 -4.88 1.71
C SER A 138 13.19 -5.31 0.27
N ALA A 139 11.94 -5.08 -0.13
CA ALA A 139 11.48 -5.16 -1.51
C ALA A 139 10.78 -3.83 -1.81
N LYS A 140 11.41 -3.04 -2.68
CA LYS A 140 11.00 -1.68 -3.03
C LYS A 140 10.50 -1.65 -4.46
N GLU A 141 9.43 -0.91 -4.71
CA GLU A 141 8.86 -0.75 -6.04
C GLU A 141 8.89 0.73 -6.41
N ALA A 142 9.82 1.10 -7.29
CA ALA A 142 9.96 2.48 -7.75
C ALA A 142 8.76 2.88 -8.63
N ASP A 143 8.44 4.17 -8.70
CA ASP A 143 7.36 4.67 -9.59
C ASP A 143 7.62 4.37 -11.07
N ASP A 144 8.87 4.48 -11.49
CA ASP A 144 9.36 4.05 -12.80
C ASP A 144 10.84 3.64 -12.69
N SER A 145 11.28 2.77 -13.57
CA SER A 145 12.63 2.22 -13.59
C SER A 145 13.20 2.31 -14.99
N PHE A 146 14.43 2.81 -15.10
CA PHE A 146 15.09 3.04 -16.39
C PHE A 146 16.36 2.21 -16.46
N ARG A 147 16.56 1.50 -17.58
CA ARG A 147 17.81 0.79 -17.84
C ARG A 147 18.21 0.88 -19.31
N PRO A 148 19.52 0.91 -19.61
CA PRO A 148 20.00 0.80 -20.98
C PRO A 148 19.71 -0.59 -21.56
N GLU A 149 19.71 -0.72 -22.90
CA GLU A 149 19.55 -2.00 -23.60
C GLU A 149 20.69 -2.99 -23.29
N LYS A 150 21.87 -2.47 -22.93
CA LYS A 150 23.06 -3.28 -22.64
C LYS A 150 22.73 -4.54 -21.82
N SER A 151 23.25 -5.66 -22.29
CA SER A 151 23.08 -6.98 -21.66
C SER A 151 23.41 -6.94 -20.16
N ALA A 152 22.60 -7.65 -19.38
CA ALA A 152 22.80 -7.83 -17.94
C ALA A 152 24.26 -8.22 -17.66
N VAL A 153 24.98 -7.37 -16.95
CA VAL A 153 26.32 -7.69 -16.48
C VAL A 153 26.14 -8.59 -15.27
N THR A 154 26.80 -9.74 -15.25
CA THR A 154 26.80 -10.61 -14.07
C THR A 154 27.41 -9.82 -12.91
N SER A 155 26.56 -9.25 -12.05
CA SER A 155 27.02 -8.51 -10.89
C SER A 155 27.67 -9.51 -9.95
N PRO A 156 28.92 -9.28 -9.48
CA PRO A 156 29.60 -10.24 -8.63
C PRO A 156 28.85 -10.48 -7.31
N ASN A 157 27.96 -9.56 -6.90
CA ASN A 157 27.18 -9.62 -5.65
C ASN A 157 25.71 -9.18 -5.81
N GLY A 158 25.18 -9.07 -7.03
CA GLY A 158 23.83 -8.55 -7.28
C GLY A 158 22.97 -9.54 -8.06
N SER A 159 21.73 -9.75 -7.59
CA SER A 159 20.73 -10.55 -8.26
C SER A 159 19.74 -9.62 -8.95
N ASP A 160 19.84 -9.49 -10.28
CA ASP A 160 18.72 -9.03 -11.09
C ASP A 160 17.68 -10.15 -10.99
N GLY A 161 16.71 -9.99 -10.08
CA GLY A 161 15.72 -11.02 -9.75
C GLY A 161 15.17 -11.71 -11.00
N LYS A 162 15.16 -13.04 -10.97
CA LYS A 162 14.60 -13.89 -12.04
C LYS A 162 13.08 -13.97 -11.95
#